data_AF-A0A8S3DK47-F1
#
_entry.id   AF-A0A8S3DK47-F1
#
_cell.length_a   1.000
_cell.length_b   1.000
_cell.length_c   1.000
_cell.angle_alpha   90.00
_cell.angle_beta   90.00
_cell.angle_gamma   90.00
#
_symmetry.space_group_name_H-M   'P 1'
#
loop_
_entity.id
_entity.type
_entity.pdbx_description
1 polymer ?
#
loop_
_entity_poly.entity_id
_entity_poly.type
_entity_poly.pdbx_seq_one_letter_code
_entity_poly.pdbx_strand_id
1 'polypeptide(L)'
;MAVASTESFAHFGSKLFATITRENNFQNVFLSPASIALAMSMCTAGARHETLKQMLKVFEVSSIKDLENSANHVMQVFSNNREKKSSTIQSATDLLPSASDLPKVPNPSSVTLRLVNCLYVQKGFTIRDDYLDLLKHSFHSA
;
A
#
# COMPACT_ATOMS: atom_id res chain seq x y z
N MET A 1 -5.25 -6.58 21.99
CA MET A 1 -6.47 -6.89 21.22
C MET A 1 -6.02 -7.07 19.79
N ALA A 2 -6.28 -8.19 19.13
CA ALA A 2 -5.93 -8.34 17.72
C ALA A 2 -6.78 -7.33 16.93
N VAL A 3 -6.12 -6.44 16.19
CA VAL A 3 -6.82 -5.54 15.26
C VAL A 3 -7.38 -6.39 14.12
N ALA A 4 -8.55 -6.02 13.60
CA ALA A 4 -9.03 -6.65 12.37
C ALA A 4 -7.94 -6.54 11.30
N SER A 5 -7.75 -7.58 10.48
CA SER A 5 -6.67 -7.61 9.47
C SER A 5 -6.73 -6.41 8.53
N THR A 6 -7.91 -5.84 8.28
CA THR A 6 -8.09 -4.62 7.48
C THR A 6 -7.56 -3.34 8.13
N GLU A 7 -7.35 -3.33 9.45
CA GLU A 7 -6.94 -2.14 10.21
C GLU A 7 -5.46 -2.17 10.65
N SER A 8 -4.80 -3.34 10.56
CA SER A 8 -3.40 -3.50 10.99
C SER A 8 -2.46 -2.46 10.38
N PHE A 9 -2.57 -2.21 9.06
CA PHE A 9 -1.69 -1.24 8.37
C PHE A 9 -1.97 0.21 8.78
N ALA A 10 -3.23 0.55 9.05
CA ALA A 10 -3.61 1.87 9.53
C ALA A 10 -3.06 2.10 10.95
N HIS A 11 -3.23 1.12 11.84
CA HIS A 11 -2.71 1.19 13.20
C HIS A 11 -1.18 1.24 13.23
N PHE A 12 -0.52 0.40 12.41
CA PHE A 12 0.92 0.47 12.18
C PHE A 12 1.36 1.87 11.76
N GLY A 13 0.67 2.49 10.79
CA GLY A 13 0.98 3.84 10.32
C GLY A 13 0.87 4.90 11.40
N SER A 14 -0.20 4.87 12.18
CA SER A 14 -0.40 5.78 13.31
C SER A 14 0.71 5.64 14.37
N LYS A 15 1.06 4.39 14.73
CA LYS A 15 2.16 4.12 15.67
C LYS A 15 3.51 4.57 15.12
N LEU A 16 3.79 4.28 13.86
CA LEU A 16 5.03 4.68 13.18
C LEU A 16 5.18 6.19 13.19
N PHE A 17 4.12 6.92 12.81
CA PHE A 17 4.13 8.38 12.82
C PHE A 17 4.34 8.95 14.22
N ALA A 18 3.67 8.40 15.24
CA ALA A 18 3.83 8.82 16.63
C ALA A 18 5.24 8.55 17.17
N THR A 19 5.85 7.42 16.80
CA THR A 19 7.23 7.08 17.17
C THR A 19 8.23 8.04 16.54
N ILE A 20 8.15 8.25 15.22
CA ILE A 20 9.05 9.16 14.50
C ILE A 20 8.91 10.59 15.04
N THR A 21 7.67 11.07 15.24
CA THR A 21 7.43 12.45 15.70
C THR A 21 7.96 12.68 17.11
N ARG A 22 7.94 11.66 17.99
CA ARG A 22 8.49 11.77 19.35
C ARG A 22 10.01 11.94 19.36
N GLU A 23 10.70 11.32 18.42
CA GLU A 23 12.16 11.38 18.28
C GLU A 23 12.61 12.55 17.40
N ASN A 24 11.68 13.19 16.69
CA ASN A 24 11.97 14.26 15.77
C ASN A 24 11.89 15.63 16.47
N ASN A 25 12.92 16.44 16.29
CA ASN A 25 13.05 17.78 16.89
C ASN A 25 12.19 18.82 16.15
N PHE A 26 10.87 18.61 16.09
CA PHE A 26 9.89 19.50 15.44
C PHE A 26 10.13 19.74 13.94
N GLN A 27 10.79 18.80 13.25
CA GLN A 27 11.00 18.90 11.80
C GLN A 27 9.82 18.32 11.03
N ASN A 28 9.74 18.66 9.75
CA ASN A 28 8.72 18.13 8.85
C ASN A 28 8.83 16.60 8.73
N VAL A 29 7.70 15.90 8.81
CA VAL A 29 7.60 14.44 8.65
C VAL A 29 6.70 14.13 7.46
N PHE A 30 7.23 13.39 6.48
CA PHE A 30 6.46 12.89 5.35
C PHE A 30 6.84 11.42 5.09
N LEU A 31 5.84 10.54 5.10
CA LEU A 31 6.05 9.10 4.98
C LEU A 31 4.87 8.40 4.31
N SER A 32 5.13 7.23 3.72
CA SER A 32 4.12 6.35 3.15
C SER A 32 3.99 5.10 4.03
N PRO A 33 3.05 5.07 4.99
CA PRO A 33 2.92 3.92 5.89
C PRO A 33 2.61 2.64 5.14
N ALA A 34 1.76 2.71 4.11
CA ALA A 34 1.39 1.56 3.30
C ALA A 34 2.59 0.93 2.60
N SER A 35 3.49 1.75 2.03
CA SER A 35 4.69 1.25 1.37
C SER A 35 5.65 0.55 2.35
N ILE A 36 5.86 1.16 3.52
CA ILE A 36 6.71 0.57 4.57
C ILE A 36 6.10 -0.73 5.09
N ALA A 37 4.79 -0.74 5.33
CA ALA A 37 4.07 -1.92 5.79
C ALA A 37 4.20 -3.07 4.79
N LEU A 38 3.97 -2.82 3.49
CA LEU A 38 4.11 -3.84 2.44
C LEU A 38 5.52 -4.44 2.38
N ALA A 39 6.55 -3.59 2.40
CA ALA A 39 7.94 -4.05 2.39
C ALA A 39 8.24 -4.94 3.62
N MET A 40 7.81 -4.50 4.80
CA MET A 40 7.98 -5.26 6.03
C MET A 40 7.15 -6.53 6.07
N SER A 41 5.97 -6.57 5.43
CA SER A 41 5.16 -7.78 5.28
C SER A 41 5.84 -8.83 4.41
N MET A 42 6.49 -8.44 3.31
CA MET A 42 7.32 -9.34 2.50
C MET A 42 8.44 -9.95 3.34
N CYS A 43 9.15 -9.13 4.12
CA CYS A 43 10.18 -9.61 5.04
C CYS A 43 9.61 -10.54 6.13
N THR A 44 8.42 -10.23 6.65
CA THR A 44 7.76 -11.00 7.71
C THR A 44 7.38 -12.40 7.24
N ALA A 45 6.92 -12.54 5.99
CA ALA A 45 6.60 -13.85 5.41
C ALA A 45 7.83 -14.79 5.35
N GLY A 46 9.03 -14.23 5.20
CA GLY A 46 10.31 -14.96 5.23
C GLY A 46 10.86 -15.19 6.63
N ALA A 47 10.39 -14.46 7.64
CA ALA A 47 10.90 -14.53 9.01
C ALA A 47 10.46 -15.80 9.74
N ARG A 48 11.25 -16.26 10.71
CA ARG A 48 10.94 -17.41 11.56
C ARG A 48 11.23 -17.09 13.04
N HIS A 49 10.67 -17.92 13.92
CA HIS A 49 10.92 -17.92 15.36
C HIS A 49 10.76 -16.52 16.00
N GLU A 50 11.75 -16.06 16.75
CA GLU A 50 11.66 -14.80 17.48
C GLU A 50 11.56 -13.58 16.55
N THR A 51 12.24 -13.61 15.40
CA THR A 51 12.12 -12.55 14.38
C THR A 51 10.67 -12.43 13.89
N LEU A 52 10.04 -13.57 13.55
CA LEU A 52 8.64 -13.57 13.13
C LEU A 52 7.73 -13.01 14.24
N LYS A 53 7.92 -13.44 15.48
CA LYS A 53 7.12 -13.01 16.62
C LYS A 53 7.22 -11.49 16.86
N GLN A 54 8.41 -10.93 16.76
CA GLN A 54 8.62 -9.48 16.90
C GLN A 54 7.94 -8.71 15.77
N MET A 55 8.06 -9.18 14.53
CA MET A 55 7.42 -8.53 13.38
C MET A 55 5.89 -8.57 13.47
N LEU A 56 5.30 -9.73 13.78
CA LEU A 56 3.85 -9.86 13.99
C LEU A 56 3.34 -8.96 15.13
N LYS A 57 4.13 -8.82 16.21
CA LYS A 57 3.81 -7.91 17.32
C LYS A 57 3.75 -6.43 16.89
N VAL A 58 4.63 -6.00 15.98
CA VAL A 58 4.63 -4.62 15.47
C VAL A 58 3.36 -4.33 14.67
N PHE A 59 2.92 -5.30 13.86
CA PHE A 59 1.68 -5.24 13.09
C PHE A 59 0.42 -5.56 13.90
N GLU A 60 0.57 -6.04 15.13
CA GLU A 60 -0.52 -6.44 16.02
C GLU A 60 -1.46 -7.50 15.44
N VAL A 61 -0.88 -8.42 14.67
CA VAL A 61 -1.55 -9.56 14.05
C VAL A 61 -1.06 -10.87 14.66
N SER A 62 -1.88 -11.92 14.55
CA SER A 62 -1.58 -13.22 15.15
C SER A 62 -0.86 -14.16 14.17
N SER A 63 -0.97 -13.94 12.86
CA SER A 63 -0.42 -14.83 11.85
C SER A 63 0.07 -14.08 10.61
N ILE A 64 0.95 -14.74 9.84
CA ILE A 64 1.39 -14.26 8.51
C ILE A 64 0.18 -14.11 7.57
N LYS A 65 -0.81 -15.01 7.66
CA LYS A 65 -2.02 -14.98 6.83
C LYS A 65 -2.84 -13.71 7.04
N ASP A 66 -2.95 -13.24 8.29
CA ASP A 66 -3.64 -11.99 8.59
C ASP A 66 -2.93 -10.80 7.94
N LEU A 67 -1.60 -10.82 7.96
CA LEU A 67 -0.76 -9.79 7.34
C LEU A 67 -0.83 -9.80 5.81
N GLU A 68 -0.85 -10.99 5.20
CA GLU A 68 -1.08 -11.16 3.77
C GLU A 68 -2.44 -10.63 3.34
N ASN A 69 -3.50 -10.88 4.13
CA ASN A 69 -4.82 -10.33 3.85
C ASN A 69 -4.81 -8.79 3.87
N SER A 70 -4.11 -8.17 4.82
CA SER A 70 -3.92 -6.72 4.86
C SER A 70 -3.18 -6.21 3.61
N ALA A 71 -2.09 -6.88 3.23
CA ALA A 71 -1.28 -6.52 2.08
C ALA A 71 -2.06 -6.63 0.76
N ASN A 72 -2.81 -7.72 0.59
CA ASN A 72 -3.69 -7.96 -0.56
C ASN A 72 -4.76 -6.87 -0.68
N HIS A 73 -5.38 -6.50 0.43
CA HIS A 73 -6.39 -5.43 0.43
C HIS A 73 -5.80 -4.10 -0.03
N VAL A 74 -4.63 -3.73 0.49
CA VAL A 74 -3.91 -2.53 0.03
C VAL A 74 -3.57 -2.65 -1.46
N MET A 75 -3.00 -3.76 -1.90
CA MET A 75 -2.65 -3.95 -3.32
C MET A 75 -3.86 -3.82 -4.26
N GLN A 76 -5.03 -4.34 -3.85
CA GLN A 76 -6.28 -4.21 -4.59
C GLN A 76 -6.75 -2.76 -4.68
N VAL A 77 -6.71 -2.01 -3.57
CA VAL A 77 -7.09 -0.59 -3.56
C VAL A 77 -6.22 0.22 -4.52
N PHE A 78 -4.91 -0.04 -4.54
CA PHE A 78 -3.99 0.65 -5.44
C PHE A 78 -4.16 0.24 -6.91
N SER A 79 -4.62 -0.98 -7.17
CA SER A 79 -4.88 -1.49 -8.52
C SER A 79 -6.22 -1.00 -9.09
N ASN A 80 -7.29 -1.02 -8.31
CA ASN A 80 -8.63 -0.59 -8.73
C ASN A 80 -8.71 0.89 -9.11
N ASN A 81 -7.83 1.72 -8.56
CA ASN A 81 -7.75 3.15 -8.88
C ASN A 81 -7.01 3.44 -10.20
N ARG A 82 -6.41 2.44 -10.86
CA ARG A 82 -5.79 2.62 -12.19
C ARG A 82 -6.82 2.74 -13.31
N GLU A 83 -8.01 2.18 -13.15
CA GLU A 83 -9.05 2.14 -14.21
C GLU A 83 -10.11 3.23 -14.11
N LYS A 84 -10.23 3.95 -12.99
CA LYS A 84 -11.14 5.12 -12.88
C LYS A 84 -10.59 6.37 -13.57
N LYS A 85 -9.94 6.19 -14.72
CA LYS A 85 -9.54 7.27 -15.61
C LYS A 85 -10.51 7.27 -16.80
N SER A 86 -11.50 8.15 -16.73
CA SER A 86 -12.25 8.66 -17.89
C SER A 86 -13.16 7.68 -18.64
N SER A 87 -14.27 7.27 -18.04
CA SER A 87 -15.46 6.89 -18.81
C SER A 87 -16.65 7.81 -18.45
N THR A 88 -16.89 8.76 -19.36
CA THR A 88 -18.24 9.20 -19.76
C THR A 88 -19.04 10.09 -18.80
N ILE A 89 -18.86 11.40 -18.93
CA ILE A 89 -20.01 12.30 -19.08
C ILE A 89 -20.23 12.46 -20.60
N GLN A 90 -20.93 11.50 -21.19
CA GLN A 90 -21.84 11.68 -22.32
C GLN A 90 -23.17 11.23 -21.71
N SER A 91 -24.21 12.03 -21.51
CA SER A 91 -24.73 13.11 -22.33
C SER A 91 -25.56 14.02 -21.45
N ALA A 92 -25.37 15.33 -21.57
CA ALA A 92 -26.38 16.34 -21.22
C ALA A 92 -26.04 17.71 -21.86
N THR A 93 -25.44 17.73 -23.05
CA THR A 93 -25.12 18.99 -23.76
C THR A 93 -26.19 19.41 -24.78
N ASP A 94 -27.31 18.71 -24.88
CA ASP A 94 -28.34 19.02 -25.89
C ASP A 94 -29.43 20.00 -25.42
N LEU A 95 -29.23 20.73 -24.31
CA LEU A 95 -30.25 21.68 -23.80
C LEU A 95 -29.79 23.12 -23.52
N LEU A 96 -28.57 23.54 -23.89
CA LEU A 96 -28.15 24.95 -23.69
C LEU A 96 -27.33 25.51 -24.86
N PRO A 97 -27.70 26.67 -25.43
CA PRO A 97 -26.91 27.31 -26.48
C PRO A 97 -25.65 27.99 -25.92
N SER A 98 -24.53 27.74 -26.60
CA SER A 98 -23.24 28.46 -26.58
C SER A 98 -22.66 28.87 -25.23
N ALA A 99 -21.97 27.94 -24.55
CA ALA A 99 -21.05 28.23 -23.45
C ALA A 99 -19.58 28.30 -23.92
N SER A 100 -19.31 28.94 -25.06
CA SER A 100 -17.95 29.09 -25.62
C SER A 100 -17.03 30.03 -24.82
N ASP A 101 -17.59 30.81 -23.89
CA ASP A 101 -16.87 31.86 -23.15
C ASP A 101 -16.63 31.53 -21.66
N LEU A 102 -16.92 30.31 -21.20
CA LEU A 102 -16.54 29.89 -19.86
C LEU A 102 -15.05 29.51 -19.83
N PRO A 103 -14.26 29.99 -18.83
CA PRO A 103 -12.92 29.49 -18.59
C PRO A 103 -13.00 27.96 -18.47
N LYS A 104 -12.29 27.24 -19.34
CA LYS A 104 -12.13 25.78 -19.19
C LYS A 104 -11.56 25.53 -17.80
N VAL A 105 -12.40 25.10 -16.87
CA VAL A 105 -11.98 24.61 -15.57
C VAL A 105 -10.90 23.54 -15.87
N PRO A 106 -9.68 23.68 -15.34
CA PRO A 106 -8.66 22.65 -15.51
C PRO A 106 -9.27 21.32 -15.07
N ASN A 107 -9.40 20.40 -16.02
CA ASN A 107 -9.86 19.04 -15.79
C ASN A 107 -9.16 18.51 -14.53
N PRO A 108 -9.87 18.08 -13.47
CA PRO A 108 -9.25 17.70 -12.20
C PRO A 108 -8.13 16.71 -12.51
N SER A 109 -6.91 17.20 -12.29
CA SER A 109 -5.66 16.60 -12.72
C SER A 109 -5.68 15.11 -12.43
N SER A 110 -5.60 14.31 -13.49
CA SER A 110 -5.67 12.86 -13.35
C SER A 110 -4.49 12.39 -12.49
N VAL A 111 -4.76 11.96 -11.26
CA VAL A 111 -3.72 11.50 -10.35
C VAL A 111 -3.24 10.13 -10.82
N THR A 112 -1.92 9.94 -10.87
CA THR A 112 -1.32 8.64 -11.18
C THR A 112 -0.81 8.00 -9.90
N LEU A 113 -1.38 6.86 -9.53
CA LEU A 113 -0.94 6.07 -8.39
C LEU A 113 -0.23 4.80 -8.86
N ARG A 114 1.02 4.60 -8.43
CA ARG A 114 1.80 3.40 -8.72
C ARG A 114 2.50 2.92 -7.46
N LEU A 115 2.53 1.60 -7.31
CA LEU A 115 3.18 0.88 -6.24
C LEU A 115 4.04 -0.21 -6.89
N VAL A 116 5.29 -0.34 -6.46
CA VAL A 116 6.25 -1.32 -6.99
C VAL A 116 6.97 -1.95 -5.80
N ASN A 117 6.94 -3.27 -5.73
CA ASN A 117 7.61 -4.07 -4.72
C ASN A 117 8.71 -4.90 -5.39
N CYS A 118 9.90 -4.94 -4.80
CA CYS A 118 11.01 -5.76 -5.27
C CYS A 118 11.92 -6.11 -4.10
N LEU A 119 12.47 -7.32 -4.09
CA LEU A 119 13.39 -7.81 -3.08
C LEU A 119 14.69 -8.27 -3.75
N TYR A 120 15.78 -7.58 -3.45
CA TYR A 120 17.10 -7.89 -4.01
C TYR A 120 17.86 -8.81 -3.06
N VAL A 121 18.37 -9.93 -3.57
CA VAL A 121 19.10 -10.93 -2.80
C VAL A 121 20.54 -11.03 -3.30
N GLN A 122 21.47 -11.24 -2.37
CA GLN A 122 22.88 -11.40 -2.69
C GLN A 122 23.10 -12.64 -3.58
N LYS A 123 23.92 -12.47 -4.63
CA LYS A 123 24.32 -13.57 -5.51
C LYS A 123 24.94 -14.71 -4.69
N GLY A 124 24.47 -15.94 -4.94
CA GLY A 124 24.92 -17.15 -4.24
C GLY A 124 23.98 -17.62 -3.12
N PHE A 125 23.00 -16.80 -2.74
CA PHE A 125 21.91 -17.24 -1.87
C PHE A 125 20.74 -17.78 -2.70
N THR A 126 20.27 -18.98 -2.35
CA THR A 126 19.09 -19.58 -2.96
C THR A 126 17.84 -19.14 -2.21
N ILE A 127 16.85 -18.65 -2.94
CA ILE A 127 15.52 -18.33 -2.40
C ILE A 127 14.65 -19.57 -2.56
N ARG A 128 13.84 -19.89 -1.55
CA ARG A 128 12.89 -20.99 -1.63
C ARG A 128 11.74 -20.65 -2.58
N ASP A 129 11.33 -21.62 -3.39
CA ASP A 129 10.26 -21.44 -4.38
C ASP A 129 8.92 -21.05 -3.72
N ASP A 130 8.59 -21.64 -2.58
CA ASP A 130 7.36 -21.33 -1.84
C ASP A 130 7.29 -19.87 -1.39
N TYR A 131 8.44 -19.29 -1.03
CA TYR A 131 8.53 -17.88 -0.70
C TYR A 131 8.41 -16.98 -1.95
N LEU A 132 9.02 -17.36 -3.07
CA LEU A 132 8.88 -16.63 -4.34
C LEU A 132 7.42 -16.63 -4.82
N ASP A 133 6.74 -17.77 -4.73
CA ASP A 133 5.34 -17.88 -5.10
C ASP A 133 4.46 -16.99 -4.22
N LEU A 134 4.69 -16.99 -2.91
CA LEU A 134 4.02 -16.08 -1.98
C LEU A 134 4.24 -14.60 -2.35
N LEU A 135 5.48 -14.22 -2.67
CA LEU A 135 5.79 -12.84 -3.06
C LEU A 135 5.09 -12.39 -4.36
N LYS A 136 5.02 -13.29 -5.35
CA LYS A 136 4.34 -13.00 -6.62
C LYS A 136 2.83 -12.83 -6.43
N HIS A 137 2.20 -13.74 -5.69
CA HIS A 137 0.75 -13.75 -5.53
C HIS A 137 0.25 -12.67 -4.58
N SER A 138 0.92 -12.45 -3.45
CA SER A 138 0.42 -11.56 -2.40
C SER A 138 0.95 -10.13 -2.48
N PHE A 139 2.08 -9.91 -3.17
CA PHE A 139 2.76 -8.60 -3.16
C PHE A 139 3.02 -8.04 -4.56
N HIS A 140 2.66 -8.75 -5.63
CA HIS A 140 3.01 -8.39 -7.01
C HIS A 140 4.51 -8.06 -7.15
N SER A 141 5.35 -8.75 -6.39
CA SER A 141 6.79 -8.54 -6.37
C SER A 141 7.45 -9.37 -7.46
N ALA A 142 8.38 -8.75 -8.17
CA ALA A 142 9.23 -9.37 -9.20
C ALA A 142 10.67 -9.52 -8.72
#